data_AF-A0A2R4XFC0-F1
#
_entry.id   AF-A0A2R4XFC0-F1
#
_cell.length_a   1.000
_cell.length_b   1.000
_cell.length_c   1.000
_cell.angle_alpha   90.00
_cell.angle_beta   90.00
_cell.angle_gamma   90.00
#
_symmetry.space_group_name_H-M   'P 1'
#
loop_
_entity.id
_entity.type
_entity.pdbx_description
1 polymer ?
#
loop_
_entity_poly.entity_id
_entity_poly.type
_entity_poly.pdbx_seq_one_letter_code
_entity_poly.pdbx_strand_id
1 'polypeptide(L)'
;MLSAQEVTPVGGATEFADMRAAWDALENERKVEFEPLIATHDYFHSRMLTGFKVDSVPDDWCQRQPPVQQVLVRTHPATGRKSLYLASHISHIGQMNKEDSLRLLDELMQFATRPEFTYRHRWRTNDVVIWDNRCTMHRGRPFNESDRRAMRRATVQDSAPTVAADPALA
;
A
#
# COMPACT_ATOMS: atom_id res chain seq x y z
N MET A 1 -6.12 6.64 10.61
CA MET A 1 -6.37 6.31 12.02
C MET A 1 -7.34 5.14 12.10
N LEU A 2 -7.11 4.19 13.01
CA LEU A 2 -8.01 3.06 13.26
C LEU A 2 -8.20 2.88 14.76
N SER A 3 -9.46 2.80 15.19
CA SER A 3 -9.85 2.57 16.59
C SER A 3 -10.45 1.17 16.74
N ALA A 4 -9.98 0.43 17.75
CA ALA A 4 -10.51 -0.87 18.13
C ALA A 4 -11.71 -0.72 19.06
N GLN A 5 -12.90 -1.11 18.58
CA GLN A 5 -14.11 -1.14 19.39
C GLN A 5 -14.30 -2.52 20.02
N GLU A 6 -14.00 -3.57 19.25
CA GLU A 6 -14.01 -4.97 19.68
C GLU A 6 -12.86 -5.70 19.00
N VAL A 7 -12.11 -6.50 19.77
CA VAL A 7 -10.94 -7.24 19.31
C VAL A 7 -11.19 -8.73 19.43
N THR A 8 -10.57 -9.51 18.55
CA THR A 8 -10.64 -10.97 18.62
C THR A 8 -9.77 -11.49 19.76
N PRO A 9 -10.13 -12.63 20.38
CA PRO A 9 -9.30 -13.24 21.43
C PRO A 9 -7.95 -13.74 20.88
N VAL A 10 -7.92 -14.19 19.62
CA VAL A 10 -6.72 -14.68 18.93
C VAL A 10 -6.66 -14.11 17.51
N GLY A 11 -5.45 -13.85 17.01
CA GLY A 11 -5.23 -13.33 15.65
C GLY A 11 -5.58 -11.85 15.50
N GLY A 12 -5.89 -11.42 14.28
CA GLY A 12 -6.50 -10.10 14.03
C GLY A 12 -5.59 -8.89 14.23
N ALA A 13 -4.30 -9.14 14.51
CA ALA A 13 -3.24 -8.13 14.60
C ALA A 13 -3.13 -7.32 13.30
N THR A 14 -2.57 -6.12 13.40
CA THR A 14 -2.18 -5.32 12.23
C THR A 14 -0.67 -5.24 12.17
N GLU A 15 -0.11 -5.54 11.00
CA GLU A 15 1.31 -5.33 10.71
C GLU A 15 1.48 -4.04 9.94
N PHE A 16 2.54 -3.30 10.26
CA PHE A 16 2.97 -2.07 9.61
C PHE A 16 4.42 -2.22 9.19
N ALA A 17 4.73 -1.95 7.93
CA ALA A 17 6.09 -1.98 7.42
C ALA A 17 6.58 -0.55 7.14
N ASP A 18 7.79 -0.22 7.59
CA ASP A 18 8.44 1.08 7.37
C ASP A 18 9.10 1.10 5.99
N MET A 19 8.48 1.79 5.03
CA MET A 19 8.96 1.86 3.65
C MET A 19 10.18 2.76 3.49
N ARG A 20 10.52 3.57 4.50
CA ARG A 20 11.74 4.38 4.52
C ARG A 20 12.92 3.51 4.94
N ALA A 21 12.73 2.68 5.97
CA ALA A 21 13.75 1.74 6.41
C ALA A 21 14.08 0.72 5.30
N ALA A 22 13.04 0.21 4.61
CA ALA A 22 13.23 -0.62 3.43
C ALA A 22 14.01 0.13 2.33
N TRP A 23 13.64 1.37 1.99
CA TRP A 23 14.39 2.18 1.02
C TRP A 23 15.86 2.35 1.43
N ASP A 24 16.13 2.73 2.67
CA ASP A 24 17.48 3.01 3.16
C ASP A 24 18.37 1.77 3.09
N ALA A 25 17.80 0.57 3.28
CA ALA A 25 18.49 -0.72 3.23
C ALA A 25 18.80 -1.24 1.82
N LEU A 26 18.26 -0.62 0.75
CA LEU A 26 18.62 -0.98 -0.63
C LEU A 26 20.05 -0.55 -0.97
N GLU A 27 20.71 -1.36 -1.81
CA GLU A 27 21.97 -0.99 -2.46
C GLU A 27 21.79 0.23 -3.36
N ASN A 28 22.86 1.01 -3.57
CA ASN A 28 22.78 2.29 -4.27
C ASN A 28 22.38 2.11 -5.73
N GLU A 29 22.83 1.04 -6.36
CA GLU A 29 22.51 0.66 -7.74
C GLU A 29 21.00 0.50 -7.91
N ARG A 30 20.36 -0.22 -6.96
CA ARG A 30 18.90 -0.40 -6.93
C ARG A 30 18.15 0.90 -6.67
N LYS A 31 18.69 1.77 -5.81
CA LYS A 31 18.09 3.09 -5.57
C LYS A 31 18.06 3.92 -6.86
N VAL A 32 19.17 3.96 -7.60
CA VAL A 32 19.26 4.66 -8.89
C VAL A 32 18.28 4.06 -9.90
N GLU A 33 18.17 2.74 -9.96
CA GLU A 33 17.24 2.04 -10.86
C GLU A 33 15.77 2.37 -10.57
N PHE A 34 15.36 2.40 -9.30
CA PHE A 34 13.95 2.50 -8.92
C PHE A 34 13.43 3.93 -8.84
N GLU A 35 14.30 4.90 -8.61
CA GLU A 35 13.94 6.31 -8.46
C GLU A 35 13.10 6.90 -9.60
N PRO A 36 13.37 6.63 -10.89
CA PRO A 36 12.56 7.16 -11.99
C PRO A 36 11.28 6.35 -12.29
N LEU A 37 11.05 5.22 -11.63
CA LEU A 37 9.96 4.31 -12.00
C LEU A 37 8.58 4.86 -11.59
N ILE A 38 7.60 4.64 -12.47
CA ILE A 38 6.19 5.02 -12.26
C ILE A 38 5.35 3.74 -12.27
N ALA A 39 4.61 3.55 -11.19
CA ALA A 39 3.71 2.43 -10.97
C ALA A 39 2.26 2.85 -11.21
N THR A 40 1.49 1.97 -11.84
CA THR A 40 0.04 2.14 -12.02
C THR A 40 -0.69 1.45 -10.87
N HIS A 41 -1.41 2.22 -10.06
CA HIS A 41 -2.27 1.74 -9.00
C HIS A 41 -3.70 1.59 -9.53
N ASP A 42 -4.23 0.38 -9.43
CA ASP A 42 -5.57 0.00 -9.85
C ASP A 42 -6.31 -0.63 -8.67
N TYR A 43 -7.45 -0.03 -8.32
CA TYR A 43 -8.33 -0.53 -7.26
C TYR A 43 -8.75 -1.98 -7.52
N PHE A 44 -9.17 -2.30 -8.74
CA PHE A 44 -9.71 -3.61 -9.11
C PHE A 44 -8.64 -4.69 -9.16
N HIS A 45 -7.39 -4.33 -9.49
CA HIS A 45 -6.26 -5.26 -9.43
C HIS A 45 -6.18 -5.97 -8.08
N SER A 46 -6.17 -5.20 -6.99
CA SER A 46 -6.11 -5.76 -5.64
C SER A 46 -7.30 -6.62 -5.25
N ARG A 47 -8.49 -6.35 -5.82
CA ARG A 47 -9.71 -7.13 -5.55
C ARG A 47 -9.67 -8.47 -6.27
N MET A 48 -9.19 -8.51 -7.50
CA MET A 48 -9.01 -9.77 -8.23
C MET A 48 -8.07 -10.72 -7.48
N LEU A 49 -7.03 -10.21 -6.82
CA LEU A 49 -6.13 -11.01 -5.99
C LEU A 49 -6.83 -11.69 -4.80
N THR A 50 -8.00 -11.20 -4.36
CA THR A 50 -8.81 -11.83 -3.30
C THR A 50 -9.89 -12.76 -3.86
N GLY A 51 -9.87 -13.07 -5.15
CA GLY A 51 -10.90 -13.89 -5.82
C GLY A 51 -12.17 -13.14 -6.19
N PHE A 52 -12.20 -11.81 -6.07
CA PHE A 52 -13.34 -11.00 -6.48
C PHE A 52 -13.46 -10.97 -8.02
N LYS A 53 -14.67 -11.21 -8.54
CA LYS A 53 -14.94 -11.19 -9.99
C LYS A 53 -15.36 -9.78 -10.44
N VAL A 54 -14.44 -9.07 -11.08
CA VAL A 54 -14.67 -7.68 -11.54
C VAL A 54 -15.79 -7.60 -12.59
N ASP A 55 -16.02 -8.64 -13.36
CA ASP A 55 -17.10 -8.70 -14.37
C ASP A 55 -18.51 -8.54 -13.76
N SER A 56 -18.64 -8.65 -12.43
CA SER A 56 -19.90 -8.41 -11.71
C SER A 56 -20.12 -6.94 -11.30
N VAL A 57 -19.14 -6.07 -11.59
CA VAL A 57 -19.16 -4.65 -11.25
C VAL A 57 -19.76 -3.86 -12.42
N PRO A 58 -20.75 -2.97 -12.16
CA PRO A 58 -21.27 -2.07 -13.19
C PRO A 58 -20.19 -1.21 -13.84
N ASP A 59 -20.23 -1.07 -15.17
CA ASP A 59 -19.22 -0.33 -15.95
C ASP A 59 -19.06 1.13 -15.50
N ASP A 60 -20.16 1.79 -15.12
CA ASP A 60 -20.15 3.16 -14.60
C ASP A 60 -19.38 3.28 -13.27
N TRP A 61 -19.34 2.22 -12.47
CA TRP A 61 -18.54 2.15 -11.25
C TRP A 61 -17.06 1.97 -11.56
N CYS A 62 -16.72 1.13 -12.54
CA CYS A 62 -15.34 0.98 -13.03
C CYS A 62 -14.79 2.31 -13.57
N GLN A 63 -15.56 3.04 -14.37
CA GLN A 63 -15.16 4.33 -14.93
C GLN A 63 -14.92 5.42 -13.88
N ARG A 64 -15.58 5.34 -12.72
CA ARG A 64 -15.36 6.27 -11.60
C ARG A 64 -14.10 5.97 -10.79
N GLN A 65 -13.42 4.86 -11.06
CA GLN A 65 -12.21 4.43 -10.34
C GLN A 65 -11.10 4.05 -11.33
N PRO A 66 -10.70 4.97 -12.23
CA PRO A 66 -9.66 4.66 -13.22
C PRO A 66 -8.33 4.37 -12.52
N PRO A 67 -7.46 3.54 -13.11
CA PRO A 67 -6.10 3.37 -12.64
C PRO A 67 -5.36 4.72 -12.59
N VAL A 68 -4.53 4.91 -11.58
CA VAL A 68 -3.77 6.14 -11.37
C VAL A 68 -2.27 5.87 -11.30
N GLN A 69 -1.48 6.76 -11.89
CA GLN A 69 -0.03 6.66 -11.85
C GLN A 69 0.52 7.27 -10.55
N GLN A 70 1.53 6.63 -9.98
CA GLN A 70 2.26 7.11 -8.80
C GLN A 70 3.75 6.79 -8.97
N VAL A 71 4.62 7.63 -8.42
CA VAL A 71 6.06 7.31 -8.36
C VAL A 71 6.28 6.07 -7.49
N LEU A 72 7.22 5.20 -7.88
CA LEU A 72 7.61 4.06 -7.07
C LEU A 72 8.40 4.49 -5.81
N VAL A 73 9.11 5.62 -5.89
CA VAL A 73 9.89 6.20 -4.79
C VAL A 73 9.36 7.58 -4.46
N ARG A 74 8.67 7.69 -3.33
CA ARG A 74 8.08 8.95 -2.84
C ARG A 74 9.06 9.69 -1.92
N THR A 75 9.11 11.02 -2.04
CA THR A 75 9.78 11.90 -1.08
C THR A 75 8.75 12.49 -0.11
N HIS A 76 8.97 12.31 1.20
CA HIS A 76 8.07 12.81 2.22
C HIS A 76 8.20 14.35 2.38
N PRO A 77 7.13 15.14 2.19
CA PRO A 77 7.24 16.59 2.05
C PRO A 77 7.77 17.31 3.29
N ALA A 78 7.44 16.82 4.49
CA ALA A 78 7.89 17.47 5.74
C ALA A 78 9.31 17.06 6.20
N THR A 79 9.85 15.96 5.70
CA THR A 79 11.12 15.38 6.23
C THR A 79 12.19 15.22 5.16
N GLY A 80 11.84 15.29 3.87
CA GLY A 80 12.75 15.01 2.76
C GLY A 80 13.14 13.53 2.63
N ARG A 81 12.71 12.65 3.55
CA ARG A 81 13.05 11.22 3.48
C ARG A 81 12.35 10.55 2.31
N LYS A 82 13.07 9.68 1.62
CA LYS A 82 12.53 8.82 0.58
C LYS A 82 11.93 7.55 1.18
N SER A 83 10.95 6.98 0.48
CA SER A 83 10.31 5.72 0.83
C SER A 83 9.79 5.02 -0.42
N LEU A 84 9.78 3.69 -0.40
CA LEU A 84 9.10 2.89 -1.42
C LEU A 84 7.58 3.09 -1.31
N TYR A 85 6.90 3.43 -2.40
CA TYR A 85 5.45 3.58 -2.43
C TYR A 85 4.78 2.30 -2.94
N LEU A 86 4.89 1.24 -2.15
CA LEU A 86 4.33 -0.08 -2.49
C LEU A 86 2.89 -0.23 -2.00
N ALA A 87 2.08 -0.97 -2.75
CA ALA A 87 0.72 -1.35 -2.37
C ALA A 87 0.25 -2.57 -3.16
N SER A 88 -0.69 -3.34 -2.61
CA SER A 88 -1.37 -4.43 -3.34
C SER A 88 -2.21 -3.95 -4.53
N HIS A 89 -2.38 -2.63 -4.66
CA HIS A 89 -3.08 -1.99 -5.77
C HIS A 89 -2.20 -1.83 -7.01
N ILE A 90 -0.88 -2.00 -6.92
CA ILE A 90 -0.01 -1.80 -8.08
C ILE A 90 -0.25 -2.94 -9.08
N SER A 91 -0.69 -2.60 -10.28
CA SER A 91 -0.94 -3.58 -11.34
C SER A 91 0.28 -3.81 -12.24
N HIS A 92 1.09 -2.76 -12.46
CA HIS A 92 2.33 -2.81 -13.24
C HIS A 92 3.15 -1.51 -13.09
N ILE A 93 4.39 -1.54 -13.58
CA ILE A 93 5.33 -0.43 -13.72
C ILE A 93 5.38 -0.05 -15.20
N GLY A 94 5.14 1.22 -15.52
CA GLY A 94 4.91 1.67 -16.90
C GLY A 94 6.12 1.51 -17.82
N GLN A 95 7.34 1.56 -17.27
CA GLN A 95 8.59 1.46 -18.04
C GLN A 95 9.04 0.01 -18.31
N MET A 96 8.25 -0.99 -17.91
CA MET A 96 8.61 -2.40 -17.98
C MET A 96 7.51 -3.19 -18.69
N ASN A 97 7.86 -4.34 -19.26
CA ASN A 97 6.83 -5.29 -19.65
C ASN A 97 6.14 -5.84 -18.39
N LYS A 98 4.92 -6.36 -18.57
CA LYS A 98 4.06 -6.78 -17.45
C LYS A 98 4.69 -7.88 -16.59
N GLU A 99 5.37 -8.86 -17.20
CA GLU A 99 5.94 -9.98 -16.47
C GLU A 99 7.11 -9.52 -15.57
N ASP A 100 8.04 -8.77 -16.13
CA ASP A 100 9.19 -8.23 -15.40
C ASP A 100 8.74 -7.26 -14.31
N SER A 101 7.73 -6.44 -14.60
CA SER A 101 7.13 -5.57 -13.60
C SER A 101 6.56 -6.34 -12.42
N LEU A 102 5.79 -7.41 -12.66
CA LEU A 102 5.20 -8.20 -11.57
C LEU A 102 6.27 -8.91 -10.75
N ARG A 103 7.32 -9.42 -11.41
CA ARG A 103 8.46 -10.05 -10.74
C ARG A 103 9.19 -9.06 -9.82
N LEU A 104 9.47 -7.85 -10.30
CA LEU A 104 10.09 -6.80 -9.50
C LEU A 104 9.20 -6.37 -8.32
N LEU A 105 7.90 -6.20 -8.54
CA LEU A 105 6.96 -5.82 -7.49
C LEU A 105 6.86 -6.87 -6.40
N ASP A 106 6.83 -8.16 -6.76
CA ASP A 106 6.86 -9.26 -5.80
C ASP A 106 8.16 -9.27 -4.98
N GLU A 107 9.31 -9.10 -5.63
CA GLU A 107 10.61 -9.01 -4.96
C GLU A 107 10.65 -7.85 -3.96
N LEU A 108 10.21 -6.65 -4.37
CA LEU A 108 10.16 -5.46 -3.53
C LEU A 108 9.17 -5.63 -2.36
N MET A 109 8.03 -6.25 -2.61
CA MET A 109 7.04 -6.57 -1.56
C MET A 109 7.63 -7.52 -0.51
N GLN A 110 8.30 -8.59 -0.95
CA GLN A 110 8.95 -9.55 -0.05
C GLN A 110 10.06 -8.89 0.76
N PHE A 111 10.90 -8.07 0.11
CA PHE A 111 11.98 -7.33 0.77
C PHE A 111 11.44 -6.31 1.79
N ALA A 112 10.52 -5.45 1.39
CA ALA A 112 10.03 -4.34 2.23
C ALA A 112 9.14 -4.81 3.39
N THR A 113 8.67 -6.07 3.38
CA THR A 113 7.85 -6.66 4.45
C THR A 113 8.59 -7.68 5.30
N ARG A 114 9.92 -7.70 5.24
CA ARG A 114 10.75 -8.50 6.15
C ARG A 114 10.56 -8.09 7.62
N PRO A 115 10.82 -9.00 8.58
CA PRO A 115 10.61 -8.73 10.00
C PRO A 115 11.33 -7.49 10.54
N GLU A 116 12.54 -7.20 10.06
CA GLU A 116 13.33 -6.03 10.47
C GLU A 116 12.69 -4.67 10.12
N PHE A 117 11.81 -4.63 9.14
CA PHE A 117 11.07 -3.42 8.76
C PHE A 117 9.63 -3.40 9.31
N THR A 118 9.20 -4.47 9.98
CA THR A 118 7.79 -4.70 10.31
C THR A 118 7.52 -4.63 11.80
N TYR A 119 6.59 -3.75 12.18
CA TYR A 119 5.97 -3.72 13.49
C TYR A 119 4.64 -4.48 13.48
N ARG A 120 4.43 -5.37 14.46
CA ARG A 120 3.15 -6.07 14.66
C ARG A 120 2.42 -5.52 15.88
N HIS A 121 1.30 -4.86 15.63
CA HIS A 121 0.40 -4.37 16.67
C HIS A 121 -0.64 -5.44 17.04
N ARG A 122 -0.60 -5.90 18.29
CA ARG A 122 -1.65 -6.73 18.89
C ARG A 122 -2.66 -5.82 19.57
N TRP A 123 -3.86 -5.78 19.01
CA TRP A 123 -4.91 -4.87 19.45
C TRP A 123 -5.41 -5.19 20.85
N ARG A 124 -5.73 -4.14 21.60
CA ARG A 124 -6.58 -4.14 22.77
C ARG A 124 -7.80 -3.29 22.50
N THR A 125 -8.91 -3.60 23.17
CA THR A 125 -10.10 -2.75 23.12
C THR A 125 -9.74 -1.32 23.53
N ASN A 126 -10.25 -0.35 22.77
CA ASN A 126 -9.97 1.10 22.89
C ASN A 126 -8.59 1.56 22.42
N ASP A 127 -7.74 0.69 21.88
CA ASP A 127 -6.53 1.13 21.20
C ASP A 127 -6.89 2.02 20.00
N VAL A 128 -6.09 3.07 19.80
CA VAL A 128 -6.11 3.90 18.61
C VAL A 128 -4.73 3.90 18.00
N VAL A 129 -4.62 3.42 16.76
CA VAL A 129 -3.37 3.48 16.01
C VAL A 129 -3.50 4.48 14.88
N ILE A 130 -2.52 5.38 14.81
CA ILE A 130 -2.37 6.36 13.74
C ILE A 130 -1.06 6.03 13.03
N TRP A 131 -1.10 5.96 11.71
CA TRP A 131 0.06 5.73 10.86
C TRP A 131 0.00 6.67 9.67
N ASP A 132 1.17 6.97 9.12
CA ASP A 132 1.31 7.79 7.92
C ASP A 132 1.34 6.89 6.67
N ASN A 133 0.27 6.91 5.88
CA ASN A 133 0.18 6.12 4.64
C ASN A 133 1.23 6.54 3.60
N ARG A 134 1.88 7.69 3.76
CA ARG A 134 2.88 8.16 2.79
C ARG A 134 4.18 7.38 2.86
N CYS A 135 4.46 6.72 3.99
CA CYS A 135 5.71 6.02 4.24
C CYS A 135 5.54 4.63 4.86
N THR A 136 4.32 4.10 4.91
CA THR A 136 4.04 2.79 5.50
C THR A 136 3.13 1.94 4.62
N MET A 137 3.41 0.64 4.59
CA MET A 137 2.43 -0.37 4.21
C MET A 137 1.80 -0.98 5.46
N HIS A 138 0.59 -1.53 5.34
CA HIS A 138 -0.04 -2.26 6.43
C HIS A 138 -0.91 -3.42 5.94
N ARG A 139 -1.08 -4.44 6.79
CA ARG A 139 -2.00 -5.56 6.54
C ARG A 139 -2.64 -6.08 7.82
N GLY A 140 -3.87 -6.57 7.70
CA GLY A 140 -4.51 -7.37 8.76
C GLY A 140 -4.01 -8.81 8.74
N ARG A 141 -3.80 -9.40 9.92
CA ARG A 141 -3.51 -10.83 10.05
C ARG A 141 -4.80 -11.63 10.16
N PRO A 142 -4.80 -12.92 9.74
CA PRO A 142 -5.94 -13.79 9.90
C PRO A 142 -6.46 -13.85 11.34
N PHE A 143 -7.75 -14.06 11.48
CA PHE A 143 -8.48 -14.34 12.72
C PHE A 143 -9.65 -15.25 12.39
N ASN A 144 -10.30 -15.81 13.41
CA ASN A 144 -11.52 -16.59 13.19
C ASN A 144 -12.67 -15.66 12.80
N GLU A 145 -13.24 -15.83 11.61
CA GLU A 145 -14.32 -14.97 11.11
C GLU A 145 -15.61 -15.05 11.94
N SER A 146 -15.78 -16.08 12.75
CA SER A 146 -16.89 -16.19 13.70
C SER A 146 -16.71 -15.30 14.94
N ASP A 147 -15.49 -14.83 15.22
CA ASP A 147 -15.22 -13.93 16.34
C ASP A 147 -15.64 -12.50 15.96
N ARG A 148 -16.23 -11.78 16.93
CA ARG A 148 -16.55 -10.37 16.73
C ARG A 148 -15.27 -9.53 16.65
N ARG A 149 -15.15 -8.74 15.58
CA ARG A 149 -14.06 -7.77 15.37
C ARG A 149 -14.61 -6.48 14.79
N ALA A 150 -14.63 -5.41 15.58
CA ALA A 150 -15.17 -4.12 15.18
C ALA A 150 -14.07 -3.05 15.22
N MET A 151 -13.67 -2.59 14.04
CA MET A 151 -12.63 -1.56 13.86
C MET A 151 -13.23 -0.37 13.11
N ARG A 152 -12.99 0.87 13.58
CA ARG A 152 -13.49 2.09 12.94
C ARG A 152 -12.34 2.91 12.38
N ARG A 153 -12.36 3.17 11.06
CA ARG A 153 -11.29 3.90 10.36
C ARG A 153 -11.72 5.33 10.04
N ALA A 154 -10.83 6.28 10.31
CA ALA A 154 -10.89 7.63 9.77
C ALA A 154 -9.63 7.89 8.93
N THR A 155 -9.82 8.57 7.79
CA THR A 155 -8.74 8.87 6.84
C THR A 155 -8.65 10.39 6.66
N VAL A 156 -7.44 10.92 6.73
CA VAL A 156 -7.14 12.32 6.43
C VAL A 156 -6.63 12.39 4.99
N GLN A 157 -7.08 13.38 4.23
CA GLN A 157 -6.67 13.59 2.86
C GLN A 157 -5.19 14.01 2.78
N ASP A 158 -4.48 13.51 1.78
CA ASP A 158 -3.09 13.91 1.52
C ASP A 158 -3.05 15.28 0.80
N SER A 159 -1.90 15.95 0.83
CA SER A 159 -1.75 17.31 0.31
C SER A 159 -1.61 17.38 -1.22
N ALA A 160 -1.09 16.35 -1.87
CA ALA A 160 -0.81 16.37 -3.31
C ALA A 160 -0.65 14.96 -3.92
N PRO A 161 -0.87 14.80 -5.24
CA PRO A 161 -0.47 13.59 -5.97
C PRO A 161 1.06 13.45 -6.02
N THR A 162 1.56 12.25 -6.33
CA THR A 162 3.02 12.02 -6.41
C THR A 162 3.61 12.26 -7.79
N VAL A 163 2.80 12.10 -8.82
CA VAL A 163 3.11 12.52 -10.18
C VAL A 163 2.46 13.88 -10.42
N ALA A 164 3.13 14.77 -11.14
CA ALA A 164 2.48 15.98 -11.63
C ALA A 164 1.27 15.58 -12.48
N ALA A 165 0.19 16.35 -12.42
CA ALA A 165 -0.95 16.14 -13.31
C ALA A 165 -0.45 16.20 -14.76
N ASP A 166 -0.80 15.21 -15.57
CA ASP A 166 -0.61 15.30 -17.01
C ASP A 166 -1.46 16.48 -17.51
N PRO A 167 -0.86 17.53 -18.10
CA PRO A 167 -1.62 18.64 -18.66
C PRO A 167 -2.64 18.21 -19.72
N ALA A 168 -2.50 17.01 -20.31
CA ALA A 168 -3.43 16.47 -21.29
C ALA A 168 -4.70 15.83 -20.71
N LEU A 169 -4.79 15.70 -19.38
CA LEU A 169 -5.94 15.10 -18.66
C LEU A 169 -6.71 16.12 -17.80
N ALA A 170 -6.46 17.42 -17.97
CA ALA A 170 -7.11 18.53 -17.25
C ALA A 170 -8.18 19.24 -18.09
#